data_AF-A0A1V5LW11-F1
#
_entry.id   AF-A0A1V5LW11-F1
#
_cell.length_a   1.000
_cell.length_b   1.000
_cell.length_c   1.000
_cell.angle_alpha   90.00
_cell.angle_beta   90.00
_cell.angle_gamma   90.00
#
_symmetry.space_group_name_H-M   'P 1'
#
loop_
_entity.id
_entity.type
_entity.pdbx_description
1 polymer ?
#
loop_
_entity_poly.entity_id
_entity_poly.type
_entity_poly.pdbx_seq_one_letter_code
_entity_poly.pdbx_strand_id
1 'polypeptide(L)'
;MGGASVHTCTPGLLRNGIHLRTGRVRCRNMGSTIADPFQAAIDLANTYMGNSRMILRREQAIRLIAEQKTRCLSPEERESWIRDCWMINISREEYSSLSDELRKEIDDEIEPTDFSSERYTPLIIVSIILEYCGAKNEYISTELSSLLGEQVIVEGLVENMYPCPCCGYLSLPEELDDRAYDICPVCFWEYDGIEEDERYSSPNHMTLGEGKSNYQLFGVCDQQMVRCKDQYSEAKYFHRDDKR
;
A
#
# COMPACT_ATOMS: atom_id res chain seq x y z
N MET A 1 42.11 -20.07 -6.64
CA MET A 1 41.82 -18.65 -6.37
C MET A 1 40.49 -18.34 -7.06
N GLY A 2 39.30 -18.43 -6.46
CA GLY A 2 38.91 -18.47 -5.06
C GLY A 2 38.12 -17.21 -4.72
N GLY A 3 36.80 -17.22 -4.98
CA GLY A 3 35.84 -16.25 -4.42
C GLY A 3 35.08 -15.41 -5.46
N ALA A 4 33.95 -15.91 -5.95
CA ALA A 4 32.92 -15.07 -6.55
C ALA A 4 32.27 -14.25 -5.42
N SER A 5 32.30 -12.93 -5.53
CA SER A 5 31.64 -12.03 -4.59
C SER A 5 30.13 -12.17 -4.76
N VAL A 6 29.49 -12.83 -3.80
CA VAL A 6 28.04 -12.84 -3.66
C VAL A 6 27.65 -11.46 -3.14
N HIS A 7 27.27 -10.56 -4.04
CA HIS A 7 26.63 -9.30 -3.65
C HIS A 7 25.24 -9.62 -3.11
N THR A 8 25.15 -9.75 -1.79
CA THR A 8 23.89 -9.72 -1.05
C THR A 8 23.17 -8.43 -1.41
N CYS A 9 21.97 -8.54 -1.98
CA CYS A 9 21.06 -7.42 -2.16
C CYS A 9 20.69 -6.86 -0.78
N THR A 10 21.41 -5.85 -0.33
CA THR A 10 20.86 -4.84 0.56
C THR A 10 19.72 -4.16 -0.19
N PRO A 11 18.51 -4.06 0.38
CA PRO A 11 17.42 -3.32 -0.24
C PRO A 11 17.81 -1.85 -0.26
N GLY A 12 18.38 -1.41 -1.39
CA GLY A 12 18.68 -0.01 -1.62
C GLY A 12 17.39 0.79 -1.67
N LEU A 13 17.38 1.91 -0.94
CA LEU A 13 16.37 2.95 -1.00
C LEU A 13 16.01 3.25 -2.47
N LEU A 14 14.75 3.01 -2.85
CA LEU A 14 14.17 3.79 -3.93
C LEU A 14 14.15 5.24 -3.44
N ARG A 15 14.47 6.18 -4.33
CA ARG A 15 14.72 7.58 -3.99
C ARG A 15 13.49 8.35 -3.45
N ASN A 16 12.35 7.67 -3.28
CA ASN A 16 11.12 8.14 -2.64
C ASN A 16 10.64 7.19 -1.51
N GLY A 17 11.53 6.41 -0.89
CA GLY A 17 11.25 5.74 0.38
C GLY A 17 10.28 4.55 0.35
N ILE A 18 9.76 4.11 -0.80
CA ILE A 18 8.88 2.93 -0.83
C ILE A 18 9.73 1.65 -0.80
N HIS A 19 9.92 1.01 0.36
CA HIS A 19 10.24 -0.41 0.36
C HIS A 19 9.07 -1.17 -0.25
N LEU A 20 9.31 -1.81 -1.40
CA LEU A 20 8.29 -2.62 -2.05
C LEU A 20 8.00 -3.87 -1.25
N ARG A 21 6.85 -3.87 -0.57
CA ARG A 21 6.38 -4.98 0.26
C ARG A 21 5.63 -5.99 -0.58
N THR A 22 6.33 -7.04 -0.97
CA THR A 22 5.68 -8.32 -1.30
C THR A 22 5.70 -9.19 -0.06
N GLY A 23 4.69 -9.07 0.79
CA GLY A 23 4.66 -9.86 2.01
C GLY A 23 3.30 -9.85 2.70
N ARG A 24 2.60 -10.98 2.62
CA ARG A 24 1.43 -11.25 3.48
C ARG A 24 1.94 -11.35 4.92
N VAL A 25 1.50 -10.47 5.81
CA VAL A 25 1.60 -10.73 7.25
C VAL A 25 0.61 -11.87 7.55
N ARG A 26 1.12 -13.10 7.68
CA ARG A 26 0.30 -14.22 8.19
C ARG A 26 0.10 -14.00 9.67
N CYS A 27 -0.99 -13.33 10.05
CA CYS A 27 -1.39 -13.30 11.45
C CYS A 27 -1.78 -14.72 11.87
N ARG A 28 -1.00 -15.31 12.79
CA ARG A 28 -1.48 -16.48 13.55
C ARG A 28 -2.41 -15.91 14.61
N ASN A 29 -3.64 -16.42 14.70
CA ASN A 29 -4.56 -16.13 15.79
C ASN A 29 -3.83 -16.38 17.13
N MET A 30 -3.27 -15.33 17.71
CA MET A 30 -2.82 -15.31 19.09
C MET A 30 -3.92 -14.60 19.85
N GLY A 31 -4.78 -15.38 20.50
CA GLY A 31 -5.87 -14.86 21.31
C GLY A 31 -5.31 -13.89 22.36
N SER A 32 -5.49 -12.59 22.13
CA SER A 32 -5.21 -11.55 23.10
C SER A 32 -6.55 -11.11 23.72
N THR A 33 -6.60 -11.15 25.05
CA THR A 33 -7.79 -10.86 25.86
C THR A 33 -7.98 -9.36 26.11
N ILE A 34 -7.70 -8.51 25.13
CA ILE A 34 -7.99 -7.08 25.19
C ILE A 34 -9.26 -6.85 24.38
N ALA A 35 -10.34 -6.47 25.05
CA ALA A 35 -11.61 -6.18 24.40
C ALA A 35 -11.42 -5.00 23.43
N ASP A 36 -11.44 -5.32 22.14
CA ASP A 36 -11.39 -4.36 21.05
C ASP A 36 -12.77 -3.70 20.93
N PRO A 37 -12.91 -2.38 21.14
CA PRO A 37 -14.20 -1.69 21.07
C PRO A 37 -14.84 -1.77 19.67
N PHE A 38 -14.08 -2.02 18.61
CA PHE A 38 -14.60 -2.30 17.28
C PHE A 38 -15.06 -3.76 17.14
N GLN A 39 -14.33 -4.71 17.73
CA GLN A 39 -14.78 -6.11 17.79
C GLN A 39 -16.08 -6.22 18.58
N ALA A 40 -16.26 -5.44 19.65
CA ALA A 40 -17.52 -5.38 20.39
C ALA A 40 -18.69 -4.84 19.55
N ALA A 41 -18.43 -3.86 18.67
CA ALA A 41 -19.45 -3.35 17.74
C ALA A 41 -19.80 -4.37 16.64
N ILE A 42 -18.79 -5.08 16.14
CA ILE A 42 -18.93 -6.20 15.20
C ILE A 42 -19.71 -7.36 15.84
N ASP A 43 -19.34 -7.76 17.05
CA ASP A 43 -19.98 -8.83 17.82
C ASP A 43 -21.43 -8.47 18.16
N LEU A 44 -21.72 -7.21 18.49
CA LEU A 44 -23.07 -6.71 18.67
C LEU A 44 -23.88 -6.81 17.37
N ALA A 45 -23.33 -6.40 16.22
CA ALA A 45 -23.98 -6.54 14.93
C ALA A 45 -24.24 -8.01 14.55
N ASN A 46 -23.31 -8.90 14.85
CA ASN A 46 -23.39 -10.34 14.59
C ASN A 46 -24.40 -11.06 15.50
N THR A 47 -24.56 -10.62 16.75
CA THR A 47 -25.51 -11.22 17.72
C THR A 47 -26.96 -11.04 17.28
N TYR A 48 -27.28 -9.99 16.51
CA TYR A 48 -28.63 -9.72 16.01
C TYR A 48 -28.92 -10.25 14.60
N MET A 49 -27.89 -10.65 13.85
CA MET A 49 -28.01 -11.02 12.43
C MET A 49 -27.44 -12.43 12.21
N GLY A 50 -28.24 -13.46 12.50
CA GLY A 50 -27.86 -14.85 12.26
C GLY A 50 -27.46 -15.10 10.80
N ASN A 51 -26.34 -15.79 10.59
CA ASN A 51 -25.79 -16.17 9.27
C ASN A 51 -25.69 -15.03 8.25
N SER A 52 -25.57 -13.79 8.73
CA SER A 52 -25.73 -12.60 7.91
C SER A 52 -24.37 -12.06 7.47
N ARG A 53 -24.28 -11.75 6.17
CA ARG A 53 -23.10 -11.11 5.58
C ARG A 53 -22.85 -9.77 6.26
N MET A 54 -21.61 -9.52 6.68
CA MET A 54 -21.23 -8.23 7.25
C MET A 54 -21.02 -7.25 6.10
N ILE A 55 -21.86 -6.21 6.01
CA ILE A 55 -21.70 -5.15 5.01
C ILE A 55 -20.98 -3.97 5.69
N LEU A 56 -19.85 -3.56 5.14
CA LEU A 56 -19.04 -2.46 5.65
C LEU A 56 -18.84 -1.39 4.59
N ARG A 57 -18.76 -0.12 5.03
CA ARG A 57 -18.29 0.95 4.16
C ARG A 57 -16.81 0.76 3.85
N ARG A 58 -16.40 1.12 2.65
CA ARG A 58 -15.01 1.05 2.15
C ARG A 58 -14.00 1.58 3.16
N GLU A 59 -14.20 2.79 3.68
CA GLU A 59 -13.26 3.46 4.58
C GLU A 59 -13.14 2.71 5.91
N GLN A 60 -14.25 2.14 6.40
CA GLN A 60 -14.26 1.33 7.62
C GLN A 60 -13.55 -0.01 7.40
N ALA A 61 -13.80 -0.66 6.25
CA ALA A 61 -13.17 -1.92 5.91
C ALA A 61 -11.65 -1.78 5.76
N ILE A 62 -11.17 -0.76 5.05
CA ILE A 62 -9.74 -0.49 4.88
C ILE A 62 -9.08 -0.20 6.23
N ARG A 63 -9.71 0.63 7.08
CA ARG A 63 -9.18 0.91 8.43
C ARG A 63 -9.07 -0.35 9.28
N LEU A 64 -10.07 -1.24 9.24
CA LEU A 64 -10.01 -2.52 9.94
C LEU A 64 -8.87 -3.41 9.42
N ILE A 65 -8.67 -3.48 8.10
CA ILE A 65 -7.52 -4.19 7.53
C ILE A 65 -6.22 -3.58 8.06
N ALA A 66 -6.07 -2.26 8.04
CA ALA A 66 -4.89 -1.56 8.50
C ALA A 66 -4.59 -1.84 9.98
N GLU A 67 -5.59 -1.77 10.85
CA GLU A 67 -5.46 -2.05 12.28
C GLU A 67 -5.07 -3.52 12.53
N GLN A 68 -5.72 -4.46 11.85
CA GLN A 68 -5.39 -5.89 11.99
C GLN A 68 -3.98 -6.20 11.49
N LYS A 69 -3.60 -5.68 10.32
CA LYS A 69 -2.23 -5.82 9.81
C LYS A 69 -1.21 -5.24 10.79
N THR A 70 -1.47 -4.04 11.31
CA THR A 70 -0.56 -3.35 12.24
C THR A 70 -0.30 -4.17 13.52
N ARG A 71 -1.34 -4.82 14.07
CA ARG A 71 -1.21 -5.69 15.26
C ARG A 71 -0.32 -6.90 15.05
N CYS A 72 -0.15 -7.33 13.81
CA CYS A 72 0.55 -8.58 13.46
C CYS A 72 1.96 -8.33 12.90
N LEU A 73 2.42 -7.08 12.84
CA LEU A 73 3.73 -6.72 12.29
C LEU A 73 4.87 -7.25 13.18
N SER A 74 5.91 -7.77 12.54
CA SER A 74 7.20 -7.99 13.21
C SER A 74 7.90 -6.64 13.49
N PRO A 75 8.89 -6.60 14.40
CA PRO A 75 9.69 -5.41 14.62
C PRO A 75 10.32 -4.85 13.34
N GLU A 76 10.80 -5.72 12.45
CA GLU A 76 11.40 -5.35 11.17
C GLU A 76 10.37 -4.76 10.21
N GLU A 77 9.17 -5.36 10.13
CA GLU A 77 8.08 -4.84 9.29
C GLU A 77 7.58 -3.49 9.79
N ARG A 78 7.52 -3.33 11.13
CA ARG A 78 7.15 -2.08 11.80
C ARG A 78 8.17 -0.98 11.52
N GLU A 79 9.47 -1.26 11.68
CA GLU A 79 10.54 -0.33 11.32
C GLU A 79 10.43 0.10 9.85
N SER A 80 10.26 -0.86 8.93
CA SER A 80 10.07 -0.55 7.53
C SER A 80 8.90 0.42 7.34
N TRP A 81 7.78 0.25 8.06
CA TRP A 81 6.56 1.05 7.80
C TRP A 81 6.75 2.48 8.24
N ILE A 82 7.40 2.63 9.37
CA ILE A 82 7.74 3.94 9.91
C ILE A 82 8.69 4.64 8.93
N ARG A 83 9.74 3.96 8.44
CA ARG A 83 10.69 4.54 7.50
C ARG A 83 10.08 4.91 6.16
N ASP A 84 9.27 4.02 5.59
CA ASP A 84 8.62 4.25 4.30
C ASP A 84 7.70 5.47 4.38
N CYS A 85 6.88 5.54 5.44
CA CYS A 85 5.94 6.65 5.62
C CYS A 85 6.63 7.97 6.00
N TRP A 86 7.79 7.94 6.66
CA TRP A 86 8.53 9.15 7.05
C TRP A 86 9.05 9.94 5.84
N MET A 87 9.19 9.28 4.69
CA MET A 87 9.71 9.85 3.46
C MET A 87 8.62 10.17 2.43
N ILE A 88 7.36 9.83 2.73
CA ILE A 88 6.22 10.03 1.82
C ILE A 88 5.51 11.32 2.20
N ASN A 89 5.15 12.12 1.19
CA ASN A 89 4.26 13.26 1.35
C ASN A 89 2.85 12.74 1.68
N ILE A 90 2.54 12.61 2.96
CA ILE A 90 1.22 12.15 3.41
C ILE A 90 0.20 13.19 2.93
N SER A 91 -0.85 12.74 2.24
CA SER A 91 -1.97 13.60 1.84
C SER A 91 -2.51 14.39 3.04
N ARG A 92 -2.96 15.62 2.78
CA ARG A 92 -3.35 16.59 3.83
C ARG A 92 -4.40 16.04 4.80
N GLU A 93 -5.32 15.21 4.31
CA GLU A 93 -6.41 14.66 5.08
C GLU A 93 -5.93 13.63 6.11
N GLU A 94 -5.14 12.65 5.70
CA GLU A 94 -4.58 11.62 6.58
C GLU A 94 -3.55 12.21 7.55
N TYR A 95 -2.73 13.16 7.09
CA TYR A 95 -1.81 13.91 7.94
C TYR A 95 -2.54 14.64 9.09
N SER A 96 -3.74 15.18 8.82
CA SER A 96 -4.56 15.83 9.85
C SER A 96 -5.07 14.87 10.95
N SER A 97 -5.07 13.56 10.69
CA SER A 97 -5.50 12.55 11.66
C SER A 97 -4.42 12.15 12.68
N LEU A 98 -3.17 12.54 12.45
CA LEU A 98 -2.04 12.29 13.36
C LEU A 98 -2.11 13.19 14.62
N SER A 99 -1.31 12.89 15.64
CA SER A 99 -1.20 13.79 16.81
C SER A 99 -0.37 15.02 16.48
N ASP A 100 -0.56 16.12 17.21
CA ASP A 100 0.21 17.36 17.02
C ASP A 100 1.70 17.13 17.21
N GLU A 101 2.09 16.29 18.16
CA GLU A 101 3.50 15.98 18.44
C GLU A 101 4.14 15.20 17.28
N LEU A 102 3.41 14.22 16.73
CA LEU A 102 3.91 13.41 15.63
C LEU A 102 3.99 14.23 14.33
N ARG A 103 2.97 15.05 14.06
CA ARG A 103 3.00 16.02 12.96
C ARG A 103 4.22 16.93 13.03
N LYS A 104 4.47 17.49 14.21
CA LYS A 104 5.63 18.36 14.44
C LYS A 104 6.95 17.64 14.19
N GLU A 105 7.09 16.39 14.62
CA GLU A 105 8.32 15.62 14.34
C GLU A 105 8.53 15.37 12.85
N ILE A 106 7.46 15.10 12.10
CA ILE A 106 7.52 14.95 10.65
C ILE A 106 7.91 16.29 10.00
N ASP A 107 7.27 17.39 10.38
CA ASP A 107 7.55 18.73 9.86
C ASP A 107 8.98 19.21 10.17
N ASP A 108 9.49 18.87 11.36
CA ASP A 108 10.85 19.19 11.80
C ASP A 108 11.89 18.18 11.27
N GLU A 109 11.49 17.22 10.42
CA GLU A 109 12.32 16.14 9.84
C GLU A 109 13.11 15.35 10.90
N ILE A 110 12.53 15.14 12.08
CA ILE A 110 13.18 14.46 13.20
C ILE A 110 13.09 12.95 12.98
N GLU A 111 14.21 12.32 12.62
CA GLU A 111 14.23 10.87 12.38
C GLU A 111 13.80 10.05 13.62
N PRO A 112 12.94 9.02 13.45
CA PRO A 112 12.57 8.12 14.53
C PRO A 112 13.78 7.36 15.08
N THR A 113 13.95 7.38 16.39
CA THR A 113 15.04 6.68 17.09
C THR A 113 14.61 5.37 17.74
N ASP A 114 13.31 5.19 17.98
CA ASP A 114 12.70 3.99 18.56
C ASP A 114 11.51 3.51 17.73
N PHE A 115 11.75 2.58 16.81
CA PHE A 115 10.73 2.00 15.96
C PHE A 115 9.74 1.09 16.70
N SER A 116 10.03 0.71 17.95
CA SER A 116 9.11 -0.09 18.77
C SER A 116 8.04 0.75 19.46
N SER A 117 8.19 2.07 19.48
CA SER A 117 7.28 2.97 20.18
C SER A 117 5.89 2.99 19.55
N GLU A 118 4.85 2.69 20.35
CA GLU A 118 3.43 2.70 19.94
C GLU A 118 2.95 4.06 19.42
N ARG A 119 3.69 5.15 19.67
CA ARG A 119 3.39 6.48 19.14
C ARG A 119 3.33 6.53 17.61
N TYR A 120 4.04 5.65 16.93
CA TYR A 120 4.06 5.56 15.47
C TYR A 120 2.98 4.63 14.91
N THR A 121 2.20 3.97 15.77
CA THR A 121 1.11 3.08 15.34
C THR A 121 0.08 3.82 14.46
N PRO A 122 -0.35 5.06 14.77
CA PRO A 122 -1.20 5.84 13.87
C PRO A 122 -0.58 6.10 12.49
N LEU A 123 0.74 6.37 12.43
CA LEU A 123 1.45 6.58 11.16
C LEU A 123 1.42 5.32 10.29
N ILE A 124 1.67 4.16 10.90
CA ILE A 124 1.65 2.88 10.19
C ILE A 124 0.23 2.58 9.67
N ILE A 125 -0.80 2.82 10.49
CA ILE A 125 -2.20 2.65 10.07
C ILE A 125 -2.51 3.54 8.87
N VAL A 126 -2.14 4.83 8.91
CA VAL A 126 -2.29 5.75 7.78
C VAL A 126 -1.57 5.23 6.54
N SER A 127 -0.32 4.80 6.68
CA SER A 127 0.49 4.27 5.58
C SER A 127 -0.17 3.04 4.93
N ILE A 128 -0.69 2.12 5.74
CA ILE A 128 -1.42 0.96 5.22
C ILE A 128 -2.73 1.40 4.54
N ILE A 129 -3.47 2.36 5.09
CA ILE A 129 -4.70 2.88 4.46
C ILE A 129 -4.40 3.40 3.05
N LEU A 130 -3.32 4.17 2.89
CA LEU A 130 -2.91 4.72 1.59
C LEU A 130 -2.56 3.63 0.57
N GLU A 131 -2.04 2.47 0.99
CA GLU A 131 -1.83 1.33 0.08
C GLU A 131 -3.12 0.79 -0.55
N TYR A 132 -4.30 1.09 0.01
CA TYR A 132 -5.60 0.65 -0.54
C TYR A 132 -6.27 1.69 -1.44
N CYS A 133 -5.66 2.86 -1.64
CA CYS A 133 -6.18 3.86 -2.55
C CYS A 133 -6.39 3.28 -3.96
N GLY A 134 -7.60 3.41 -4.52
CA GLY A 134 -7.94 2.85 -5.84
C GLY A 134 -8.17 1.33 -5.88
N ALA A 135 -8.07 0.62 -4.75
CA ALA A 135 -8.30 -0.83 -4.71
C ALA A 135 -9.79 -1.17 -4.97
N LYS A 136 -10.08 -2.28 -5.66
CA LYS A 136 -11.44 -2.78 -5.89
C LYS A 136 -12.12 -3.17 -4.57
N ASN A 137 -13.42 -2.89 -4.43
CA ASN A 137 -14.17 -3.30 -3.24
C ASN A 137 -14.20 -4.84 -3.09
N GLU A 138 -14.19 -5.58 -4.18
CA GLU A 138 -14.13 -7.04 -4.22
C GLU A 138 -12.82 -7.56 -3.62
N TYR A 139 -11.71 -6.87 -3.90
CA TYR A 139 -10.40 -7.18 -3.33
C TYR A 139 -10.40 -6.95 -1.82
N ILE A 140 -10.87 -5.78 -1.37
CA ILE A 140 -10.95 -5.44 0.07
C ILE A 140 -11.88 -6.42 0.79
N SER A 141 -13.03 -6.76 0.19
CA SER A 141 -13.97 -7.76 0.72
C SER A 141 -13.28 -9.11 0.93
N THR A 142 -12.54 -9.57 -0.08
CA THR A 142 -11.82 -10.86 -0.03
C THR A 142 -10.73 -10.85 1.04
N GLU A 143 -9.95 -9.78 1.11
CA GLU A 143 -8.86 -9.67 2.07
C GLU A 143 -9.38 -9.58 3.51
N LEU A 144 -10.37 -8.72 3.78
CA LEU A 144 -10.95 -8.58 5.11
C LEU A 144 -11.70 -9.85 5.55
N SER A 145 -12.42 -10.50 4.63
CA SER A 145 -13.05 -11.79 4.92
C SER A 145 -12.02 -12.84 5.34
N SER A 146 -10.87 -12.89 4.65
CA SER A 146 -9.79 -13.81 4.99
C SER A 146 -9.14 -13.47 6.34
N LEU A 147 -9.09 -12.20 6.74
CA LEU A 147 -8.52 -11.78 8.02
C LEU A 147 -9.45 -12.09 9.19
N LEU A 148 -10.76 -11.88 9.03
CA LEU A 148 -11.76 -12.09 10.08
C LEU A 148 -12.27 -13.53 10.17
N GLY A 149 -12.11 -14.32 9.10
CA GLY A 149 -12.70 -15.65 9.00
C GLY A 149 -14.22 -15.64 8.78
N GLU A 150 -14.78 -14.49 8.41
CA GLU A 150 -16.21 -14.24 8.21
C GLU A 150 -16.48 -13.66 6.82
N GLN A 151 -17.69 -13.83 6.29
CA GLN A 151 -18.04 -13.23 5.00
C GLN A 151 -18.32 -11.73 5.14
N VAL A 152 -17.44 -10.92 4.53
CA VAL A 152 -17.55 -9.46 4.46
C VAL A 152 -17.85 -9.01 3.03
N ILE A 153 -18.78 -8.06 2.90
CA ILE A 153 -19.05 -7.30 1.67
C ILE A 153 -18.69 -5.85 1.93
N VAL A 154 -17.92 -5.26 1.01
CA VAL A 154 -17.52 -3.86 1.07
C VAL A 154 -18.29 -3.05 0.04
N GLU A 155 -18.89 -1.95 0.47
CA GLU A 155 -19.63 -1.01 -0.36
C GLU A 155 -19.05 0.41 -0.23
N GLY A 156 -19.22 1.22 -1.27
CA GLY A 156 -18.68 2.58 -1.33
C GLY A 156 -18.13 2.89 -2.72
N LEU A 157 -17.90 4.18 -2.98
CA LEU A 157 -17.22 4.60 -4.20
C LEU A 157 -15.73 4.29 -4.08
N VAL A 158 -15.14 3.79 -5.16
CA VAL A 158 -13.68 3.67 -5.27
C VAL A 158 -13.14 5.04 -5.68
N GLU A 159 -11.98 5.41 -5.15
CA GLU A 159 -11.30 6.65 -5.51
C GLU A 159 -11.04 6.67 -7.02
N ASN A 160 -11.22 7.82 -7.66
CA ASN A 160 -10.84 7.98 -9.05
C ASN A 160 -9.31 8.00 -9.13
N MET A 161 -8.75 7.18 -10.01
CA MET A 161 -7.30 7.06 -10.19
C MET A 161 -6.92 7.35 -11.64
N TYR A 162 -5.73 7.88 -11.84
CA TYR A 162 -5.12 8.06 -13.15
C TYR A 162 -4.45 6.76 -13.62
N PRO A 163 -4.57 6.40 -14.92
CA PRO A 163 -3.98 5.19 -15.43
C PRO A 163 -2.47 5.38 -15.66
N CYS A 164 -1.64 4.51 -15.07
CA CYS A 164 -0.19 4.54 -15.27
C CYS A 164 0.16 4.46 -16.77
N PRO A 165 1.00 5.35 -17.32
CA PRO A 165 1.34 5.36 -18.74
C PRO A 165 2.12 4.10 -19.17
N CYS A 166 2.83 3.45 -18.23
CA CYS A 166 3.58 2.24 -18.49
C CYS A 166 2.70 0.98 -18.51
N CYS A 167 1.95 0.70 -17.43
CA CYS A 167 1.25 -0.58 -17.29
C CYS A 167 -0.26 -0.53 -17.53
N GLY A 168 -0.86 0.66 -17.55
CA GLY A 168 -2.28 0.86 -17.81
C GLY A 168 -3.23 0.69 -16.64
N TYR A 169 -2.78 0.22 -15.47
CA TYR A 169 -3.58 0.17 -14.26
C TYR A 169 -3.91 1.57 -13.71
N LEU A 170 -5.14 1.72 -13.22
CA LEU A 170 -5.68 2.89 -12.53
C LEU A 170 -5.14 2.87 -11.08
N SER A 171 -3.90 3.32 -10.91
CA SER A 171 -3.13 3.15 -9.66
C SER A 171 -2.32 4.38 -9.27
N LEU A 172 -2.46 5.50 -9.97
CA LEU A 172 -1.84 6.78 -9.63
C LEU A 172 -2.92 7.77 -9.19
N PRO A 173 -2.63 8.76 -8.34
CA PRO A 173 -3.57 9.81 -7.98
C PRO A 173 -4.18 10.51 -9.19
N GLU A 174 -5.47 10.88 -9.10
CA GLU A 174 -6.15 11.67 -10.14
C GLU A 174 -5.63 13.11 -10.18
N GLU A 175 -5.39 13.71 -9.01
CA GLU A 175 -4.86 15.07 -8.90
C GLU A 175 -3.40 15.14 -9.34
N LEU A 176 -3.06 16.15 -10.14
CA LEU A 176 -1.73 16.27 -10.74
C LEU A 176 -0.65 16.54 -9.69
N ASP A 177 -0.96 17.35 -8.67
CA ASP A 177 -0.02 17.70 -7.60
C ASP A 177 0.41 16.46 -6.80
N ASP A 178 -0.52 15.54 -6.57
CA ASP A 178 -0.24 14.27 -5.86
C ASP A 178 0.35 13.21 -6.80
N ARG A 179 -0.02 13.21 -8.08
CA ARG A 179 0.52 12.27 -9.08
C ARG A 179 1.96 12.59 -9.47
N ALA A 180 2.38 13.85 -9.39
CA ALA A 180 3.73 14.26 -9.76
C ALA A 180 4.75 13.49 -8.93
N TYR A 181 5.64 12.75 -9.59
CA TYR A 181 6.67 11.91 -8.95
C TYR A 181 6.14 10.69 -8.19
N ASP A 182 4.85 10.37 -8.30
CA ASP A 182 4.29 9.17 -7.69
C ASP A 182 4.72 7.91 -8.45
N ILE A 183 4.89 6.82 -7.71
CA ILE A 183 5.40 5.55 -8.25
C ILE A 183 4.25 4.57 -8.36
N CYS A 184 4.00 4.08 -9.57
CA CYS A 184 2.96 3.08 -9.81
C CYS A 184 3.23 1.80 -8.98
N PRO A 185 2.34 1.38 -8.06
CA PRO A 185 2.56 0.21 -7.20
C PRO A 185 2.50 -1.11 -7.98
N VAL A 186 2.05 -1.09 -9.24
CA VAL A 186 1.96 -2.28 -10.09
C VAL A 186 3.26 -2.54 -10.84
N CYS A 187 3.77 -1.55 -11.57
CA CYS A 187 4.95 -1.72 -12.42
C CYS A 187 6.19 -0.98 -11.95
N PHE A 188 6.09 -0.11 -10.95
CA PHE A 188 7.18 0.72 -10.39
C PHE A 188 7.68 1.85 -11.31
N TRP A 189 6.87 2.25 -12.29
CA TRP A 189 7.14 3.44 -13.08
C TRP A 189 6.86 4.70 -12.25
N GLU A 190 7.86 5.56 -12.07
CA GLU A 190 7.72 6.90 -11.48
C GLU A 190 7.13 7.85 -12.51
N TYR A 191 6.04 8.53 -12.15
CA TYR A 191 5.35 9.44 -13.04
C TYR A 191 6.11 10.77 -13.18
N ASP A 192 6.62 11.03 -14.38
CA ASP A 192 7.36 12.24 -14.73
C ASP A 192 6.67 13.08 -15.83
N GLY A 193 5.40 12.77 -16.11
CA GLY A 193 4.59 13.44 -17.13
C GLY A 193 4.93 13.07 -18.57
N ILE A 194 5.83 12.11 -18.81
CA ILE A 194 6.11 11.60 -20.15
C ILE A 194 5.00 10.63 -20.58
N GLU A 195 4.41 10.90 -21.75
CA GLU A 195 3.45 10.00 -22.40
C GLU A 195 3.94 9.46 -23.74
N GLU A 196 5.04 10.00 -24.29
CA GLU A 196 5.64 9.56 -25.55
C GLU A 196 6.59 8.38 -25.36
N ASP A 197 6.44 7.34 -26.17
CA ASP A 197 7.18 6.07 -26.02
C ASP A 197 8.69 6.23 -26.20
N GLU A 198 9.13 7.11 -27.11
CA GLU A 198 10.55 7.29 -27.44
C GLU A 198 11.28 8.27 -26.49
N ARG A 199 10.54 8.97 -25.64
CA ARG A 199 11.14 9.98 -24.76
C ARG A 199 11.77 9.32 -23.54
N TYR A 200 13.03 9.69 -23.28
CA TYR A 200 13.78 9.16 -22.14
C TYR A 200 13.27 9.75 -20.82
N SER A 201 12.90 8.87 -19.89
CA SER A 201 12.56 9.23 -18.53
C SER A 201 13.81 9.24 -17.66
N SER A 202 14.15 10.42 -17.13
CA SER A 202 15.28 10.55 -16.22
C SER A 202 15.14 9.76 -14.93
N PRO A 203 14.00 9.75 -14.21
CA PRO A 203 13.86 8.99 -12.96
C PRO A 203 13.80 7.47 -13.20
N ASN A 204 13.17 7.02 -14.29
CA ASN A 204 13.05 5.59 -14.59
C ASN A 204 14.30 5.02 -15.30
N HIS A 205 15.21 5.88 -15.74
CA HIS A 205 16.43 5.51 -16.47
C HIS A 205 16.20 4.67 -17.74
N MET A 206 15.06 4.87 -18.39
CA MET A 206 14.66 4.20 -19.63
C MET A 206 13.60 5.03 -20.37
N THR A 207 13.32 4.68 -21.62
CA THR A 207 12.17 5.24 -22.35
C THR A 207 10.85 4.61 -21.90
N LEU A 208 9.73 5.31 -22.11
CA LEU A 208 8.41 4.75 -21.77
C LEU A 208 8.11 3.48 -22.58
N GLY A 209 8.53 3.42 -23.84
CA GLY A 209 8.39 2.22 -24.68
C GLY A 209 9.19 1.02 -24.15
N GLU A 210 10.40 1.23 -23.63
CA GLU A 210 11.18 0.19 -22.95
C GLU A 210 10.48 -0.26 -21.66
N GLY A 211 9.98 0.68 -20.85
CA GLY A 211 9.20 0.37 -19.64
C GLY A 211 7.96 -0.46 -19.92
N LYS A 212 7.18 -0.10 -20.95
CA LYS A 212 6.02 -0.87 -21.45
C LYS A 212 6.41 -2.27 -21.87
N SER A 213 7.51 -2.40 -22.63
CA SER A 213 8.03 -3.70 -23.09
C SER A 213 8.47 -4.58 -21.92
N ASN A 214 9.18 -4.01 -20.94
CA ASN A 214 9.58 -4.70 -19.72
C ASN A 214 8.37 -5.14 -18.89
N TYR A 215 7.35 -4.27 -18.76
CA TYR A 215 6.12 -4.62 -18.05
C TYR A 215 5.41 -5.81 -18.73
N GLN A 216 5.36 -5.87 -20.06
CA GLN A 216 4.80 -7.02 -20.77
C GLN A 216 5.60 -8.31 -20.53
N LEU A 217 6.93 -8.23 -20.42
CA LEU A 217 7.80 -9.40 -20.23
C LEU A 217 7.88 -9.88 -18.78
N PHE A 218 7.88 -8.94 -17.82
CA PHE A 218 8.22 -9.20 -16.42
C PHE A 218 7.09 -8.86 -15.44
N GLY A 219 6.09 -8.08 -15.88
CA GLY A 219 5.06 -7.50 -15.03
C GLY A 219 5.51 -6.31 -14.20
N VAL A 220 6.70 -5.77 -14.47
CA VAL A 220 7.31 -4.57 -13.86
C VAL A 220 8.13 -3.83 -14.91
N CYS A 221 8.33 -2.51 -14.78
CA CYS A 221 9.07 -1.72 -15.78
C CYS A 221 10.59 -1.91 -15.69
N ASP A 222 11.12 -2.30 -14.52
CA ASP A 222 12.52 -2.66 -14.32
C ASP A 222 12.61 -4.12 -13.85
N GLN A 223 13.37 -4.95 -14.58
CA GLN A 223 13.58 -6.37 -14.27
C GLN A 223 14.16 -6.60 -12.87
N GLN A 224 14.95 -5.66 -12.34
CA GLN A 224 15.50 -5.76 -10.98
C GLN A 224 14.41 -5.77 -9.90
N MET A 225 13.22 -5.31 -10.24
CA MET A 225 12.08 -5.13 -9.35
C MET A 225 11.09 -6.31 -9.40
N VAL A 226 11.39 -7.37 -10.17
CA VAL A 226 10.51 -8.56 -10.29
C VAL A 226 10.21 -9.19 -8.93
N ARG A 227 11.20 -9.23 -8.03
CA ARG A 227 11.04 -9.77 -6.67
C ARG A 227 10.03 -9.00 -5.82
N CYS A 228 9.71 -7.78 -6.23
CA CYS A 228 8.88 -6.83 -5.53
C CYS A 228 7.48 -6.69 -6.15
N LYS A 229 7.19 -7.44 -7.23
CA LYS A 229 5.89 -7.41 -7.90
C LYS A 229 4.76 -7.85 -6.98
N ASP A 230 3.73 -7.02 -6.84
CA ASP A 230 2.50 -7.43 -6.18
C ASP A 230 1.72 -8.42 -7.07
N GLN A 231 1.66 -9.67 -6.62
CA GLN A 231 0.93 -10.76 -7.27
C GLN A 231 -0.58 -10.52 -7.34
N TYR A 232 -1.11 -9.57 -6.56
CA TYR A 232 -2.54 -9.27 -6.50
C TYR A 232 -2.94 -8.04 -7.32
N SER A 233 -2.02 -7.38 -8.01
CA SER A 233 -2.28 -6.13 -8.75
C SER A 233 -3.53 -6.20 -9.65
N GLU A 234 -3.72 -7.30 -10.38
CA GLU A 234 -4.88 -7.51 -11.26
C GLU A 234 -6.21 -7.62 -10.49
N ALA A 235 -6.19 -8.34 -9.37
CA ALA A 235 -7.32 -8.44 -8.47
C ALA A 235 -7.58 -7.13 -7.72
N LYS A 236 -6.53 -6.36 -7.43
CA LYS A 236 -6.56 -5.16 -6.61
C LYS A 236 -6.97 -3.92 -7.39
N TYR A 237 -6.49 -3.69 -8.60
CA TYR A 237 -6.70 -2.43 -9.33
C TYR A 237 -7.47 -2.64 -10.64
N PHE A 238 -8.21 -1.61 -11.06
CA PHE A 238 -8.83 -1.58 -12.38
C PHE A 238 -7.78 -1.29 -13.47
N HIS A 239 -7.96 -1.85 -14.66
CA HIS A 239 -7.15 -1.54 -15.82
C HIS A 239 -7.88 -0.58 -16.75
N ARG A 240 -7.16 0.30 -17.47
CA ARG A 240 -7.76 1.24 -18.44
C ARG A 240 -8.56 0.54 -19.55
N ASP A 241 -8.24 -0.72 -19.83
CA ASP A 241 -8.89 -1.54 -20.85
C ASP A 241 -10.06 -2.36 -20.31
N ASP A 242 -10.33 -2.30 -18.99
CA ASP A 242 -11.50 -2.95 -18.41
C ASP A 242 -12.76 -2.30 -18.98
N LYS A 243 -13.68 -3.12 -19.51
CA LYS A 243 -14.99 -2.65 -19.99
C LYS A 243 -15.79 -2.16 -18.79
N ARG A 244 -15.94 -0.84 -18.67
CA ARG A 244 -16.85 -0.19 -17.71
C ARG A 244 -18.31 -0.36 -18.11
#